data_AF-A0A934VQZ5-F1
#
_entry.id   AF-A0A934VQZ5-F1
#
_cell.length_a   1.000
_cell.length_b   1.000
_cell.length_c   1.000
_cell.angle_alpha   90.00
_cell.angle_beta   90.00
_cell.angle_gamma   90.00
#
_symmetry.space_group_name_H-M   'P 1'
#
loop_
_entity.id
_entity.type
_entity.pdbx_description
1 polymer ?
#
loop_
_entity_poly.entity_id
_entity_poly.type
_entity_poly.pdbx_seq_one_letter_code
_entity_poly.pdbx_strand_id
1 'polypeptide(L)'
;MQNMKDEMLEFEFNGMPVGYFEESSFPYSDGIYKYMPYRGSGHYELGQELKKGKNAHCSYNDGGKKVGFEVVEHVEYGTLKLCQFKDE
;
A
#
# COMPACT_ATOMS: atom_id res chain seq x y z
N MET A 1 25.13 -13.20 10.86
CA MET A 1 24.04 -13.37 9.89
C MET A 1 23.24 -12.08 9.92
N GLN A 2 23.51 -11.19 8.98
CA GLN A 2 22.75 -9.95 8.81
C GLN A 2 21.38 -10.38 8.30
N ASN A 3 20.33 -10.19 9.09
CA ASN A 3 18.96 -10.43 8.63
C ASN A 3 18.68 -9.41 7.53
N MET A 4 18.90 -9.82 6.28
CA MET A 4 18.23 -9.26 5.12
C MET A 4 16.74 -9.48 5.37
N LYS A 5 16.11 -8.53 6.09
CA LYS A 5 14.76 -8.16 5.70
C LYS A 5 14.96 -7.69 4.26
N ASP A 6 14.71 -8.58 3.29
CA ASP A 6 14.17 -8.10 2.02
C ASP A 6 13.16 -7.03 2.42
N GLU A 7 13.42 -5.79 2.02
CA GLU A 7 12.54 -4.66 2.28
C GLU A 7 11.26 -4.98 1.55
N MET A 8 10.40 -5.78 2.19
CA MET A 8 9.06 -6.06 1.69
C MET A 8 8.48 -4.69 1.41
N LEU A 9 8.00 -4.50 0.19
CA LEU A 9 7.45 -3.24 -0.32
C LEU A 9 6.12 -2.94 0.37
N GLU A 10 6.17 -2.87 1.69
CA GLU A 10 5.07 -2.82 2.62
C GLU A 10 4.52 -1.41 2.66
N PHE A 11 3.19 -1.33 2.70
CA PHE A 11 2.49 -0.08 2.89
C PHE A 11 1.47 -0.19 4.01
N GLU A 12 1.12 0.95 4.56
CA GLU A 12 0.25 1.10 5.70
C GLU A 12 -0.93 2.04 5.38
N PHE A 13 -2.04 1.78 6.06
CA PHE A 13 -3.22 2.62 6.10
C PHE A 13 -3.43 3.05 7.56
N ASN A 14 -3.44 4.37 7.83
CA ASN A 14 -3.51 4.92 9.20
C ASN A 14 -2.47 4.31 10.17
N GLY A 15 -1.24 4.07 9.69
CA GLY A 15 -0.17 3.46 10.49
C GLY A 15 -0.33 1.96 10.75
N MET A 16 -1.32 1.30 10.12
CA MET A 16 -1.52 -0.14 10.20
C MET A 16 -1.03 -0.80 8.92
N PRO A 17 -0.12 -1.79 8.99
CA PRO A 17 0.33 -2.54 7.82
C PRO A 17 -0.84 -3.21 7.10
N VAL A 18 -0.90 -3.01 5.79
CA VAL A 18 -1.97 -3.56 4.92
C VAL A 18 -1.47 -4.78 4.16
N GLY A 19 -0.23 -4.72 3.67
CA GLY A 19 0.35 -5.72 2.79
C GLY A 19 1.60 -5.19 2.10
N TYR A 20 2.10 -5.93 1.12
CA TYR A 20 3.28 -5.54 0.34
C TYR A 20 3.02 -5.63 -1.16
N PHE A 21 3.66 -4.77 -1.94
CA PHE A 21 3.63 -4.83 -3.40
C PHE A 21 4.45 -6.03 -3.91
N GLU A 22 3.96 -6.69 -4.97
CA GLU A 22 4.68 -7.79 -5.63
C GLU A 22 5.69 -7.31 -6.69
N GLU A 23 5.94 -6.00 -6.75
CA GLU A 23 6.86 -5.38 -7.70
C GLU A 23 8.32 -5.52 -7.26
N SER A 24 9.25 -5.11 -8.13
CA SER A 24 10.69 -5.05 -7.79
C SER A 24 11.09 -3.79 -7.01
N SER A 25 10.22 -2.77 -6.97
CA SER A 25 10.46 -1.48 -6.32
C SER A 25 9.15 -0.81 -5.91
N PHE A 26 9.21 0.15 -4.98
CA PHE A 26 8.04 0.91 -4.58
C PHE A 26 7.38 1.64 -5.77
N PRO A 27 6.03 1.68 -5.84
CA PRO A 27 5.31 2.48 -6.82
C PRO A 27 5.48 3.98 -6.60
N TYR A 28 5.76 4.75 -7.65
CA TYR A 28 5.89 6.22 -7.60
C TYR A 28 4.96 6.95 -8.58
N SER A 29 4.07 6.23 -9.24
CA SER A 29 3.21 6.76 -10.29
C SER A 29 1.81 6.18 -10.18
N ASP A 30 0.83 6.93 -10.67
CA ASP A 30 -0.55 6.45 -10.77
C ASP A 30 -0.62 5.17 -11.62
N GLY A 31 -1.40 4.18 -11.18
CA GLY A 31 -1.45 2.90 -11.88
C GLY A 31 -2.14 1.79 -11.09
N ILE A 32 -2.14 0.60 -11.68
CA ILE A 32 -2.65 -0.63 -11.05
C ILE A 32 -1.45 -1.49 -10.69
N TYR A 33 -1.38 -1.90 -9.42
CA TYR A 33 -0.25 -2.61 -8.85
C TYR A 33 -0.71 -3.89 -8.18
N LYS A 34 0.10 -4.95 -8.31
CA LYS A 34 -0.13 -6.20 -7.58
C LYS A 34 0.35 -6.06 -6.15
N TYR A 35 -0.40 -6.66 -5.24
CA TYR A 35 -0.03 -6.67 -3.83
C TYR A 35 -0.52 -7.96 -3.16
N MET A 36 0.18 -8.36 -2.12
CA MET A 36 -0.26 -9.39 -1.20
C MET A 36 -0.80 -8.76 0.08
N PRO A 37 -2.10 -8.93 0.40
CA PRO A 37 -2.66 -8.41 1.63
C PRO A 37 -2.22 -9.25 2.84
N TYR A 38 -1.98 -8.57 3.96
CA TYR A 38 -1.92 -9.23 5.25
C TYR A 38 -3.32 -9.61 5.74
N ARG A 39 -3.42 -10.73 6.45
CA ARG A 39 -4.63 -11.10 7.19
C ARG A 39 -4.69 -10.34 8.51
N GLY A 40 -4.88 -9.02 8.45
CA GLY A 40 -4.83 -8.12 9.60
C GLY A 40 -5.80 -6.95 9.52
N SER A 41 -5.85 -6.17 10.60
CA SER A 41 -6.77 -5.03 10.74
C SER A 41 -6.59 -3.96 9.68
N GLY A 42 -5.34 -3.66 9.27
CA GLY A 42 -5.06 -2.65 8.25
C GLY A 42 -5.77 -2.96 6.91
N HIS A 43 -5.65 -4.20 6.43
CA HIS A 43 -6.34 -4.62 5.20
C HIS A 43 -7.87 -4.61 5.35
N TYR A 44 -8.39 -5.03 6.50
CA TYR A 44 -9.83 -4.98 6.77
C TYR A 44 -10.36 -3.54 6.77
N GLU A 45 -9.71 -2.64 7.49
CA GLU A 45 -10.13 -1.23 7.59
C GLU A 45 -10.01 -0.49 6.27
N LEU A 46 -8.93 -0.71 5.52
CA LEU A 46 -8.77 -0.19 4.17
C LEU A 46 -9.97 -0.61 3.29
N GLY A 47 -10.30 -1.90 3.29
CA GLY A 47 -11.45 -2.41 2.54
C GLY A 47 -12.78 -1.80 2.96
N GLN A 48 -12.95 -1.47 4.25
CA GLN A 48 -14.15 -0.78 4.73
C GLN A 48 -14.20 0.69 4.32
N GLU A 49 -13.05 1.39 4.29
CA GLU A 49 -13.02 2.79 3.84
C GLU A 49 -13.31 2.90 2.34
N LEU A 50 -12.74 2.00 1.54
CA LEU A 50 -13.01 1.92 0.09
C LEU A 50 -14.48 1.60 -0.21
N LYS A 51 -15.11 0.71 0.57
CA LYS A 51 -16.56 0.41 0.45
C LYS A 51 -17.48 1.60 0.70
N LYS A 52 -17.02 2.62 1.42
CA LYS A 52 -17.77 3.87 1.62
C LYS A 52 -17.71 4.79 0.39
N GLY A 53 -17.04 4.37 -0.69
CA GLY A 53 -16.85 5.16 -1.90
C GLY A 53 -15.82 6.27 -1.75
N LYS A 54 -14.91 6.14 -0.79
CA LYS A 54 -13.83 7.10 -0.53
C LYS A 54 -12.49 6.52 -0.97
N ASN A 55 -11.62 7.37 -1.50
CA ASN A 55 -10.21 7.04 -1.62
C ASN A 55 -9.58 6.95 -0.23
N ALA A 56 -8.66 6.00 -0.05
CA ALA A 56 -7.97 5.78 1.20
C ALA A 56 -6.52 6.25 1.11
N HIS A 57 -6.12 7.16 1.99
CA HIS A 57 -4.75 7.65 2.06
C HIS A 57 -3.85 6.63 2.76
N CYS A 58 -2.83 6.17 2.04
CA CYS A 58 -1.87 5.17 2.47
C CYS A 58 -0.43 5.72 2.33
N SER A 59 0.52 5.04 2.95
CA SER A 59 1.94 5.41 2.81
C SER A 59 2.86 4.20 2.91
N TYR A 60 4.09 4.35 2.40
CA TYR A 60 5.19 3.44 2.68
C TYR A 60 6.46 4.22 3.03
N ASN A 61 7.46 3.52 3.59
CA ASN A 61 8.79 4.08 3.83
C ASN A 61 9.77 3.47 2.83
N ASP A 62 10.39 4.31 1.99
CA ASP A 62 11.44 3.91 1.05
C ASP A 62 12.76 4.59 1.46
N GLY A 63 13.72 3.82 1.95
CA GLY A 63 15.03 4.36 2.35
C GLY A 63 14.98 5.49 3.40
N GLY A 64 13.97 5.50 4.26
CA GLY A 64 13.74 6.56 5.28
C GLY A 64 12.95 7.77 4.77
N LYS A 65 12.54 7.77 3.50
CA LYS A 65 11.60 8.75 2.94
C LYS A 65 10.19 8.19 3.01
N LYS A 66 9.27 8.96 3.58
CA LYS A 66 7.86 8.59 3.61
C LYS A 66 7.18 9.07 2.33
N VAL A 67 6.48 8.18 1.66
CA VAL A 67 5.72 8.49 0.44
C VAL A 67 4.26 8.17 0.70
N GLY A 68 3.40 9.16 0.53
CA GLY A 68 1.95 9.04 0.63
C GLY A 68 1.31 8.86 -0.75
N PHE A 69 0.21 8.12 -0.81
CA PHE A 69 -0.57 7.87 -2.02
C PHE A 69 -2.02 7.54 -1.66
N GLU A 70 -2.93 7.62 -2.62
CA GLU A 70 -4.33 7.21 -2.46
C GLU A 70 -4.58 5.85 -3.11
N VAL A 71 -5.25 4.97 -2.38
CA VAL A 71 -5.88 3.76 -2.93
C VAL A 71 -7.30 4.12 -3.33
N VAL A 72 -7.64 3.91 -4.60
CA VAL A 72 -8.93 4.32 -5.18
C VAL A 72 -9.94 3.18 -5.20
N GLU A 73 -9.47 1.97 -5.49
CA GLU A 73 -10.32 0.78 -5.57
C GLU A 73 -9.50 -0.49 -5.36
N HIS A 74 -10.13 -1.52 -4.76
CA HIS A 74 -9.68 -2.89 -4.93
C HIS A 74 -10.07 -3.33 -6.34
N VAL A 75 -9.07 -3.55 -7.18
CA VAL A 75 -9.30 -4.26 -8.43
C VAL A 75 -9.32 -5.75 -8.07
N GLU A 76 -10.31 -6.50 -8.56
CA GLU A 76 -10.52 -7.91 -8.20
C GLU A 76 -9.19 -8.71 -8.22
N TYR A 77 -9.00 -9.63 -7.27
CA TYR A 77 -7.87 -10.58 -7.23
C TYR A 77 -6.46 -9.99 -6.99
N GLY A 78 -6.24 -9.27 -5.89
CA GLY A 78 -4.87 -8.95 -5.42
C GLY A 78 -4.21 -7.78 -6.14
N THR A 79 -5.01 -6.84 -6.65
CA THR A 79 -4.50 -5.60 -7.25
C THR A 79 -5.11 -4.36 -6.58
N LEU A 80 -4.36 -3.26 -6.55
CA LEU A 80 -4.78 -1.95 -6.08
C LEU A 80 -4.57 -0.92 -7.17
N LYS A 81 -5.53 0.00 -7.31
CA LYS A 81 -5.33 1.20 -8.11
C LYS A 81 -4.86 2.33 -7.22
N LEU A 82 -3.70 2.87 -7.54
CA LEU A 82 -3.02 3.91 -6.77
C LEU A 82 -3.02 5.23 -7.55
N CYS A 83 -3.12 6.36 -6.85
CA CYS A 83 -2.92 7.69 -7.43
C CYS A 83 -2.39 8.71 -6.41
N GLN A 84 -2.14 9.94 -6.88
CA GLN A 84 -1.82 11.10 -6.03
C GLN A 84 -0.60 10.89 -5.11
N PHE A 85 0.49 10.36 -5.68
CA PHE A 85 1.75 10.21 -4.96
C PHE A 85 2.32 11.55 -4.52
N LYS A 86 2.77 11.63 -3.26
CA LYS A 86 3.40 12.80 -2.65
C LYS A 86 4.43 12.39 -1.60
N ASP A 87 5.43 13.23 -1.43
CA ASP A 87 6.39 13.10 -0.33
C ASP A 87 5.74 13.61 0.98
N GLU A 88 5.92 12.88 2.08
CA GLU A 88 5.45 13.26 3.42
C GLU A 88 6.57 13.67 4.38
#